data_AF-A0A5E4LVK8-F1
#
_entry.id   AF-A0A5E4LVK8-F1
#
_cell.length_a   1.000
_cell.length_b   1.000
_cell.length_c   1.000
_cell.angle_alpha   90.00
_cell.angle_beta   90.00
_cell.angle_gamma   90.00
#
_symmetry.space_group_name_H-M   'P 1'
#
loop_
_entity.id
_entity.type
_entity.pdbx_description
1 polymer ?
#
loop_
_entity_poly.entity_id
_entity_poly.type
_entity_poly.pdbx_seq_one_letter_code
_entity_poly.pdbx_strand_id
1 'polypeptide(L)' 'MQVWLLVKVVCDTSFLMLIASKKIKNISYLEEEIGTLDFVVPDLVVDELVRISNSNSKKKE' A
#
# COMPACT_ATOMS: atom_id res chain seq x y z
N MET A 1 -12.18 -0.68 -27.53
CA MET A 1 -12.83 -0.86 -26.21
C MET A 1 -11.83 -1.60 -25.35
N GLN A 2 -11.00 -0.89 -24.59
CA GLN A 2 -10.03 -1.51 -23.69
C GLN A 2 -10.82 -2.11 -22.52
N VAL A 3 -10.71 -3.43 -22.34
CA VAL A 3 -11.16 -4.10 -21.11
C VAL A 3 -10.06 -3.83 -20.09
N TRP A 4 -10.33 -2.98 -19.09
CA TRP A 4 -9.37 -2.75 -18.02
C TRP A 4 -9.24 -4.03 -17.19
N LEU A 5 -8.08 -4.68 -17.28
CA LEU A 5 -7.74 -5.79 -16.40
C LEU A 5 -7.59 -5.23 -14.99
N LEU A 6 -8.31 -5.82 -14.03
CA LEU A 6 -8.11 -5.52 -12.62
C LEU A 6 -6.85 -6.23 -12.14
N VAL A 7 -5.85 -5.48 -11.72
CA VAL A 7 -4.57 -6.01 -11.24
C VAL A 7 -4.53 -5.97 -9.73
N LYS A 8 -4.44 -7.15 -9.10
CA LYS A 8 -4.27 -7.26 -7.65
C LYS A 8 -2.83 -7.02 -7.25
N VAL A 9 -2.59 -5.99 -6.46
CA VAL A 9 -1.28 -5.65 -5.88
C VAL A 9 -1.30 -6.05 -4.41
N VAL A 10 -0.53 -7.09 -4.05
CA VAL A 10 -0.40 -7.49 -2.65
C VAL A 10 0.60 -6.54 -1.96
N CYS A 11 0.13 -5.86 -0.93
CA CYS A 11 0.91 -4.85 -0.21
C CYS A 11 1.64 -5.45 0.99
N ASP A 12 2.86 -4.98 1.26
CA ASP A 12 3.59 -5.22 2.50
C ASP A 12 3.61 -3.98 3.40
N THR A 13 4.13 -4.15 4.62
CA THR A 13 4.23 -3.08 5.63
C THR A 13 5.08 -1.91 5.13
N SER A 14 6.21 -2.18 4.47
CA SER A 14 7.17 -1.14 4.06
C SER A 14 6.63 -0.28 2.92
N PHE A 15 5.95 -0.89 1.94
CA PHE A 15 5.26 -0.20 0.86
C PHE A 15 4.17 0.71 1.42
N LEU A 16 3.29 0.18 2.30
CA LEU A 16 2.21 0.97 2.89
C LEU A 16 2.72 2.16 3.70
N MET A 17 3.80 1.98 4.47
CA MET A 17 4.45 3.09 5.19
C MET A 17 5.01 4.15 4.24
N LEU A 18 5.62 3.73 3.13
CA LEU A 18 6.20 4.64 2.14
C LEU A 18 5.11 5.47 1.45
N ILE A 19 4.02 4.84 1.00
CA ILE A 19 2.93 5.53 0.29
C ILE A 19 2.14 6.47 1.24
N ALA A 20 2.04 6.11 2.53
CA ALA A 20 1.40 6.97 3.53
C ALA A 20 2.25 8.22 3.81
N SER A 21 3.57 8.11 3.70
CA SER A 21 4.51 9.19 4.02
C SER A 21 4.92 10.03 2.81
N LYS A 22 4.72 9.51 1.59
CA LYS A 22 5.13 10.17 0.34
C LYS A 22 4.06 10.02 -0.72
N LYS A 23 3.70 11.15 -1.35
CA LYS A 23 2.79 11.15 -2.49
C LYS A 23 3.39 10.34 -3.65
N ILE A 24 2.69 9.31 -4.08
CA ILE A 24 3.07 8.55 -5.27
C ILE A 24 2.80 9.41 -6.50
N LYS A 25 3.80 9.49 -7.39
CA LYS A 25 3.66 10.09 -8.71
C LYS A 25 3.51 8.94 -9.72
N ASN A 26 2.74 9.17 -10.79
CA ASN A 26 2.60 8.23 -11.92
C ASN A 26 1.73 6.99 -11.69
N ILE A 27 0.83 6.97 -10.69
CA ILE A 27 -0.19 5.90 -10.57
C ILE A 27 -1.02 5.80 -11.86
N SER A 28 -1.45 6.93 -12.43
CA SER A 28 -2.26 6.94 -13.65
C SER A 28 -1.53 6.34 -14.86
N TYR A 29 -0.23 6.60 -14.99
CA TYR A 29 0.59 5.98 -16.04
C TYR A 29 0.69 4.47 -15.85
N LEU A 30 0.88 4.02 -14.61
CA LEU A 30 0.91 2.59 -14.29
C LEU A 30 -0.45 1.94 -14.60
N GLU A 31 -1.57 2.58 -14.25
CA GLU A 31 -2.91 2.09 -14.58
C GLU A 31 -3.17 2.00 -16.09
N GLU A 32 -2.65 2.95 -16.88
CA GLU A 32 -2.70 2.91 -18.35
C GLU A 32 -1.88 1.75 -18.92
N GLU A 33 -0.72 1.44 -18.35
CA GLU A 33 0.17 0.38 -18.84
C GLU A 33 -0.32 -1.04 -18.48
N ILE A 34 -0.75 -1.25 -17.23
CA ILE A 34 -1.00 -2.61 -16.71
C ILE A 34 -2.45 -2.88 -16.31
N GLY A 35 -3.30 -1.85 -16.26
CA GLY A 35 -4.68 -1.94 -15.83
C GLY A 35 -4.94 -1.35 -14.45
N THR A 36 -6.21 -1.24 -14.08
CA THR A 36 -6.63 -0.63 -12.82
C THR A 36 -6.09 -1.42 -11.62
N LEU A 37 -5.51 -0.71 -10.66
CA LEU A 37 -4.87 -1.33 -9.50
C LEU A 37 -5.88 -1.57 -8.37
N ASP A 38 -5.88 -2.77 -7.83
CA ASP A 38 -6.60 -3.17 -6.62
C ASP A 38 -5.58 -3.54 -5.53
N PHE A 39 -5.41 -2.68 -4.54
CA PHE A 39 -4.43 -2.88 -3.47
C PHE A 39 -5.01 -3.82 -2.40
N VAL A 40 -4.44 -5.02 -2.30
CA VAL A 40 -4.83 -6.05 -1.34
C VAL A 40 -3.86 -6.03 -0.17
N VAL A 41 -4.39 -5.78 1.03
CA VAL A 41 -3.62 -5.77 2.27
C VAL A 41 -3.91 -7.05 3.07
N PRO A 42 -2.93 -7.94 3.27
CA PRO A 42 -3.13 -9.12 4.12
C PRO A 42 -3.29 -8.76 5.60
N ASP A 43 -4.05 -9.56 6.36
CA ASP A 43 -4.28 -9.33 7.81
C ASP A 43 -2.97 -9.24 8.61
N LEU A 44 -1.98 -10.07 8.26
CA LEU A 44 -0.65 -10.05 8.89
C LEU A 44 0.02 -8.66 8.80
N VAL A 45 -0.16 -7.96 7.66
CA VAL A 45 0.40 -6.62 7.43
C VAL A 45 -0.32 -5.59 8.29
N VAL A 46 -1.63 -5.74 8.49
CA VAL A 46 -2.40 -4.90 9.43
C VAL A 46 -1.86 -5.07 10.84
N ASP A 47 -1.66 -6.30 11.30
CA ASP A 47 -1.11 -6.60 12.62
C ASP A 47 0.30 -6.03 12.82
N GLU A 48 1.16 -6.11 11.80
CA GLU A 48 2.49 -5.51 11.81
C GLU A 48 2.43 -3.99 11.96
N LEU A 49 1.60 -3.31 11.19
CA LEU A 49 1.42 -1.86 11.27
C LEU A 49 0.91 -1.42 12.64
N VAL A 50 -0.04 -2.17 13.23
CA VAL A 50 -0.54 -1.91 14.60
C VAL A 50 0.59 -2.05 15.63
N ARG A 51 1.42 -3.10 15.55
CA ARG A 51 2.59 -3.27 16.43
C ARG A 51 3.61 -2.14 16.28
N ILE A 52 3.88 -1.70 15.06
CA ILE A 52 4.80 -0.57 14.79
C ILE A 52 4.26 0.72 15.40
N SER A 53 2.97 1.01 15.22
CA SER A 53 2.32 2.20 15.79
C SER A 53 2.39 2.21 17.33
N ASN A 54 2.13 1.06 17.96
CA ASN A 54 2.17 0.90 19.41
C ASN A 54 3.58 0.85 20.02
N SER A 55 4.61 0.49 19.24
CA SER A 55 6.00 0.54 19.71
C SER A 55 6.59 1.94 19.61
N ASN A 56 6.18 2.72 18.61
CA ASN A 56 6.55 4.13 18.49
C ASN A 56 5.88 5.02 19.54
N SER A 57 4.70 4.66 20.04
CA SER A 57 4.03 5.41 21.12
C SER A 57 4.69 5.21 22.50
N LYS A 58 5.36 4.06 22.73
CA LYS A 58 6.06 3.74 23.98
C LYS A 58 7.48 4.33 24.09
N LYS A 59 8.03 4.90 23.02
CA LYS A 59 9.36 5.57 23.02
C LYS A 59 9.30 7.06 23.36
N LYS A 60 8.13 7.60 23.71
CA LYS A 60 7.96 8.95 24.24
C LYS A 60 7.64 8.89 25.73
N GLU A 61 8.61 8.50 26.54
CA GLU A 61 8.65 8.74 27.99
C GLU A 61 10.10 8.91 28.43
#